data_AF-A0A392UA98-F1
#
_entry.id   AF-A0A392UA98-F1
#
_cell.length_a   1.000
_cell.length_b   1.000
_cell.length_c   1.000
_cell.angle_alpha   90.00
_cell.angle_beta   90.00
_cell.angle_gamma   90.00
#
_symmetry.space_group_name_H-M   'P 1'
#
loop_
_entity.id
_entity.type
_entity.pdbx_description
1 polymer ?
#
loop_
_entity_poly.entity_id
_entity_poly.type
_entity_poly.pdbx_seq_one_letter_code
_entity_poly.pdbx_strand_id
1 'polypeptide(L)' 'LLFNSRLRLFPGKLWSRWSGPFVIKRVFSHGAVEVFKSGEEDHSFKVNGQRLKIYKGGELIRHKVASLLEDP' A
#
# COMPACT_ATOMS: atom_id res chain seq x y z
N LEU A 1 -3.97 -2.00 1.73
CA LEU A 1 -4.06 -1.29 3.02
C LEU A 1 -2.88 -1.70 3.89
N LEU A 2 -2.33 -0.77 4.67
CA LEU A 2 -1.20 -1.02 5.58
C LEU A 2 -1.61 -0.79 7.03
N PHE A 3 -1.29 -1.72 7.91
CA PHE A 3 -1.51 -1.58 9.34
C PHE A 3 -0.56 -0.54 9.94
N ASN A 4 -1.12 0.50 10.55
CA ASN A 4 -0.39 1.52 11.28
C ASN A 4 -0.61 1.33 12.79
N SER A 5 0.42 0.82 13.45
CA SER A 5 0.44 0.59 14.90
C SER A 5 0.78 1.85 15.69
N ARG A 6 1.11 2.99 15.05
CA ARG A 6 1.39 4.24 15.77
C ARG A 6 0.10 4.75 16.39
N LEU A 7 -0.02 4.54 17.68
CA LEU A 7 -1.15 4.93 18.50
C LEU A 7 -1.06 6.44 18.72
N ARG A 8 -2.15 7.17 18.42
CA ARG A 8 -2.30 8.53 18.96
C ARG A 8 -2.89 8.38 20.35
N LEU A 9 -2.23 8.97 21.35
CA LEU A 9 -2.77 9.06 22.72
C LEU A 9 -4.02 9.94 22.66
N PHE A 10 -5.18 9.30 22.70
CA PHE A 10 -6.45 9.95 22.99
C PHE A 10 -6.85 9.57 24.42
N PRO A 11 -7.49 10.46 25.20
CA PRO A 11 -7.97 10.14 26.54
C PRO A 11 -9.11 9.11 26.42
N GLY A 12 -8.78 7.83 26.53
CA GLY A 12 -9.72 6.73 26.29
C GLY A 12 -9.02 5.46 25.80
N LYS A 13 -9.15 5.14 24.51
CA LYS A 13 -8.75 3.85 23.95
C LYS A 13 -7.74 4.00 22.81
N LEU A 14 -6.72 3.15 22.82
CA LEU A 14 -5.72 3.05 21.77
C LEU A 14 -6.31 2.32 20.56
N TRP A 15 -6.42 2.99 19.42
CA TRP A 15 -6.91 2.40 18.17
C TRP A 15 -5.81 2.37 17.11
N SER A 16 -5.48 1.16 16.65
CA SER A 16 -4.67 0.98 15.45
C SER A 16 -5.50 1.32 14.21
N ARG A 17 -4.85 1.88 13.18
CA ARG A 17 -5.52 2.36 11.96
C ARG A 17 -4.97 1.62 10.74
N TRP A 18 -5.81 1.44 9.73
CA TRP A 18 -5.37 1.02 8.40
C TRP A 18 -5.10 2.27 7.56
N SER A 19 -3.86 2.44 7.12
CA SER A 19 -3.46 3.44 6.14
C SER A 19 -3.80 2.95 4.73
N GLY A 20 -4.07 3.91 3.82
CA GLY A 20 -4.79 3.76 2.55
C GLY A 20 -4.31 2.70 1.55
N PRO A 21 -4.79 2.79 0.29
CA PRO A 21 -4.35 1.87 -0.75
C PRO A 21 -2.87 2.10 -1.09
N PHE A 22 -2.15 1.00 -1.26
CA PHE A 22 -0.76 0.98 -1.72
C PHE A 22 -0.66 -0.08 -2.81
N VAL A 23 0.27 0.13 -3.75
CA VAL A 23 0.57 -0.79 -4.84
C VAL A 23 1.82 -1.59 -4.46
N ILE A 24 1.83 -2.88 -4.78
CA ILE A 24 2.96 -3.77 -4.52
C ILE A 24 3.97 -3.64 -5.67
N LYS A 25 5.22 -3.33 -5.35
CA LYS A 25 6.35 -3.26 -6.28
C LYS A 25 7.09 -4.60 -6.36
N ARG A 26 7.34 -5.22 -5.20
CA ARG A 26 8.08 -6.49 -5.09
C ARG A 26 7.69 -7.25 -3.84
N VAL A 27 7.60 -8.57 -3.94
CA VAL A 27 7.47 -9.48 -2.80
C VAL A 27 8.80 -10.21 -2.63
N PHE A 28 9.35 -10.21 -1.42
CA PHE A 28 10.58 -10.93 -1.10
C PHE A 28 10.25 -12.32 -0.54
N SER A 29 11.13 -13.29 -0.77
CA SER A 29 10.97 -14.69 -0.30
C SER A 29 10.78 -14.82 1.21
N HIS A 30 11.34 -13.89 1.99
CA HIS A 30 11.24 -13.85 3.45
C HIS A 30 10.01 -13.07 3.97
N GLY A 31 9.05 -12.73 3.11
CA GLY A 31 7.76 -12.14 3.52
C GLY A 31 7.74 -10.62 3.68
N ALA A 32 8.86 -9.93 3.42
CA ALA A 32 8.82 -8.48 3.22
C ALA A 32 8.16 -8.15 1.88
N VAL A 33 7.50 -7.01 1.81
CA VAL A 33 6.84 -6.51 0.61
C VAL A 33 7.23 -5.05 0.43
N GLU A 34 7.74 -4.72 -0.76
CA GLU A 34 7.96 -3.34 -1.16
C GLU A 34 6.68 -2.77 -1.75
N VAL A 35 6.25 -1.63 -1.22
CA VAL A 35 5.00 -0.96 -1.61
C VAL A 35 5.25 0.52 -1.89
N PHE A 36 4.38 1.12 -2.69
CA PHE A 36 4.39 2.54 -3.01
C PHE A 36 2.96 3.07 -3.11
N LYS A 37 2.79 4.40 -3.10
CA LYS A 37 1.49 5.04 -3.38
C LYS A 37 1.37 5.32 -4.86
N SER A 38 0.16 5.21 -5.41
CA SER A 38 -0.10 5.56 -6.80
C SER A 38 0.37 6.98 -7.12
N GLY A 39 1.22 7.15 -8.13
CA GLY A 39 1.84 8.43 -8.49
C GLY A 39 3.15 8.77 -7.76
N GLU A 40 3.59 7.93 -6.82
CA GLU A 40 4.83 8.10 -6.04
C GLU A 40 5.71 6.83 -6.12
N GLU A 41 5.94 6.30 -7.33
CA GLU A 41 6.67 5.03 -7.57
C GLU A 41 8.12 5.03 -7.05
N ASP A 42 8.75 6.20 -7.06
CA ASP A 42 10.11 6.43 -6.57
C ASP A 42 10.16 6.48 -5.04
N HIS A 43 9.03 6.70 -4.37
CA HIS A 43 8.91 6.70 -2.91
C HIS A 43 8.41 5.34 -2.40
N SER A 44 9.01 4.26 -2.90
CA SER A 44 8.73 2.91 -2.40
C SER A 44 9.41 2.66 -1.05
N PHE A 45 8.77 1.84 -0.22
CA PHE A 45 9.31 1.43 1.07
C PHE A 45 8.94 -0.02 1.38
N LYS A 46 9.78 -0.67 2.20
CA LYS A 46 9.59 -2.08 2.58
C LYS A 46 8.74 -2.17 3.85
N VAL A 47 7.79 -3.09 3.84
CA VAL A 47 6.94 -3.43 5.00
C VAL A 47 6.91 -4.94 5.21
N ASN A 48 6.57 -5.37 6.42
CA ASN A 48 6.25 -6.78 6.68
C ASN A 48 4.91 -7.11 6.02
N GLY A 49 4.86 -8.14 5.17
CA GLY A 49 3.65 -8.59 4.47
C GLY A 49 2.48 -8.93 5.40
N GLN A 50 2.76 -9.38 6.64
CA GLN A 50 1.73 -9.65 7.65
C GLN A 50 0.94 -8.40 8.07
N ARG A 51 1.47 -7.20 7.80
CA ARG A 51 0.82 -5.91 8.08
C ARG A 51 -0.01 -5.40 6.92
N LEU A 52 -0.11 -6.16 5.82
CA LEU A 52 -0.87 -5.78 4.64
C LEU A 52 -2.24 -6.46 4.63
N LYS A 53 -3.23 -5.73 4.13
CA LYS A 53 -4.57 -6.24 3.84
C LYS A 53 -5.00 -5.84 2.44
N ILE A 54 -5.62 -6.79 1.73
CA ILE A 54 -6.19 -6.56 0.39
C ILE A 54 -7.24 -5.45 0.49
N TYR A 55 -7.10 -4.45 -0.38
CA TYR A 55 -8.09 -3.40 -0.53
C TYR A 55 -9.17 -3.87 -1.51
N LYS A 56 -10.44 -3.80 -1.11
CA LYS A 56 -11.59 -4.36 -1.86
C LYS A 56 -12.52 -3.31 -2.49
N GLY A 57 -12.23 -2.00 -2.37
CA GLY A 57 -13.13 -0.93 -2.84
C GLY A 57 -12.51 -0.08 -3.94
N GLY A 58 -13.23 0.16 -5.04
CA GLY A 58 -12.84 1.10 -6.10
C GLY A 58 -11.77 0.58 -7.06
N GLU A 59 -11.87 1.06 -8.30
CA GLU A 59 -10.89 0.87 -9.36
C GLU A 59 -9.56 1.55 -8.96
N LEU A 60 -8.70 0.82 -8.27
CA LEU A 60 -7.28 1.15 -8.22
C LEU A 60 -6.79 1.00 -9.65
N ILE A 61 -6.70 2.12 -10.36
CA ILE A 61 -6.27 2.23 -11.77
C ILE A 61 -5.08 1.29 -11.99
N ARG A 62 -5.38 0.07 -12.47
CA ARG A 62 -4.40 -0.84 -13.05
C ARG A 62 -3.93 -0.31 -14.41
N HIS A 63 -4.52 0.78 -14.89
CA HIS A 63 -4.50 1.20 -16.29
C HIS A 63 -3.82 2.53 -16.61
N LYS A 64 -3.07 3.19 -15.71
CA LYS A 64 -2.20 4.29 -16.18
C LYS A 64 -0.95 3.77 -16.91
N VAL A 65 -0.65 2.47 -16.75
CA VAL A 65 0.37 1.76 -17.52
C VAL A 65 -0.19 1.24 -18.85
N ALA A 66 -1.48 0.90 -18.92
CA ALA A 66 -2.10 0.47 -20.18
C ALA A 66 -2.44 1.66 -21.11
N SER A 67 -2.78 2.83 -20.58
CA SER A 67 -3.10 4.03 -21.39
C SER A 67 -1.87 4.74 -21.97
N LEU A 68 -0.66 4.22 -21.77
CA LEU A 68 0.57 4.69 -22.41
C LEU A 68 1.12 3.66 -23.41
N LEU A 69 0.41 2.53 -23.61
CA LEU A 69 0.83 1.39 -24.42
C LEU A 69 -0.31 0.92 -25.34
N GLU A 70 -0.86 1.84 -26.12
CA GLU A 70 -1.37 1.52 -27.46
C GLU A 70 -0.64 2.49 -28.43
N ASP A 71 0.40 1.95 -29.07
CA ASP A 71 1.32 2.56 -30.05
C ASP A 71 0.61 2.90 -31.39
N PRO A 72 1.21 3.58 -32.40
CA PRO A 72 2.49 4.31 -32.51
C PRO A 72 2.35 5.81 -32.87
#